data_AF-A0A9W7ZEZ8-F1
#
_entry.id   AF-A0A9W7ZEZ8-F1
#
_cell.length_a   1.000
_cell.length_b   1.000
_cell.length_c   1.000
_cell.angle_alpha   90.00
_cell.angle_beta   90.00
_cell.angle_gamma   90.00
#
_symmetry.space_group_name_H-M   'P 1'
#
loop_
_entity.id
_entity.type
_entity.pdbx_description
1 polymer ?
#
loop_
_entity_poly.entity_id
_entity_poly.type
_entity_poly.pdbx_seq_one_letter_code
_entity_poly.pdbx_strand_id
1 'polypeptide(L)'
;MKIAFSFGATVALLASMANAHTYLSKMVLDGQQTAEGQCIRPYPQNRNFPVKDVLSTDITCGVGGVSKTASETCPVEAGSTITVEWHHNDDSPSDDIIDGTHLGPCMVYMAPLESNGAGDVWFKIFEDGYDAASNTWCVDKIRSNGGKLDVPLPADIKSGDYLLRTEIIALHESDTDYAVNPARGSQFYVNCAQLSVKDGGDAVPEGYSIPGIYKSDSPGIIFNLYSSYTSYPIPGPPVYVSGSGSGSGGEDTDATSAEEPTTQAPSEDTTGAAEETTSASEETEDAPAQESSNVPKTDEVPAENTGDVESNYTDASTEPDAPEATETPESSPGSEDSPVYSTDGSAADASTDAPEEQPTSSAPVHTTTTTVAAPPGKCH
;
A
#
# COMPACT_ATOMS: atom_id res chain seq x y z
N MET A 1 -2.34 -10.81 -71.82
CA MET A 1 -2.92 -10.85 -70.45
C MET A 1 -1.77 -10.89 -69.46
N LYS A 2 -1.63 -9.89 -68.57
CA LYS A 2 -0.66 -9.88 -67.46
C LYS A 2 -1.46 -9.53 -66.21
N ILE A 3 -1.56 -10.45 -65.26
CA ILE A 3 -2.24 -10.21 -63.99
C ILE A 3 -1.15 -9.98 -62.94
N ALA A 4 -1.04 -8.76 -62.45
CA ALA A 4 -0.14 -8.44 -61.35
C ALA A 4 -0.92 -8.56 -60.04
N PHE A 5 -0.68 -9.65 -59.28
CA PHE A 5 -1.17 -9.76 -57.92
C PHE A 5 -0.26 -8.96 -57.00
N SER A 6 -0.74 -7.81 -56.54
CA SER A 6 -0.08 -7.04 -55.49
C SER A 6 -0.55 -7.58 -54.14
N PHE A 7 0.33 -8.28 -53.42
CA PHE A 7 0.06 -8.71 -52.05
C PHE A 7 0.36 -7.56 -51.08
N GLY A 8 -0.69 -6.88 -50.61
CA GLY A 8 -0.59 -5.95 -49.49
C GLY A 8 -0.37 -6.72 -48.19
N ALA A 9 0.75 -6.48 -47.52
CA ALA A 9 1.05 -7.07 -46.22
C ALA A 9 0.38 -6.23 -45.10
N THR A 10 -0.80 -6.65 -44.65
CA THR A 10 -1.47 -6.04 -43.51
C THR A 10 -0.77 -6.43 -42.22
N VAL A 11 0.12 -5.57 -41.71
CA VAL A 11 0.71 -5.73 -40.38
C VAL A 11 -0.34 -5.39 -39.33
N ALA A 12 -0.94 -6.41 -38.74
CA ALA A 12 -1.78 -6.24 -37.56
C ALA A 12 -0.89 -6.00 -36.34
N LEU A 13 -0.80 -4.75 -35.87
CA LEU A 13 -0.30 -4.49 -34.52
C LEU A 13 -1.33 -5.02 -33.51
N LEU A 14 -1.01 -6.17 -32.91
CA LEU A 14 -1.63 -6.59 -31.66
C LEU A 14 -1.09 -5.66 -30.57
N ALA A 15 -1.92 -4.71 -30.12
CA ALA A 15 -1.62 -3.94 -28.93
C ALA A 15 -1.69 -4.89 -27.72
N SER A 16 -0.53 -5.23 -27.16
CA SER A 16 -0.45 -5.90 -25.87
C SER A 16 -0.98 -4.96 -24.79
N MET A 17 -2.16 -5.25 -24.25
CA MET A 17 -2.59 -4.65 -22.99
C MET A 17 -1.57 -5.05 -21.91
N ALA A 18 -0.93 -4.06 -21.30
CA ALA A 18 0.13 -4.29 -20.31
C ALA A 18 -0.52 -4.61 -18.97
N ASN A 19 -0.66 -5.91 -18.66
CA ASN A 19 -1.44 -6.41 -17.53
C ASN A 19 -0.78 -6.21 -16.14
N ALA A 20 0.09 -5.22 -16.03
CA ALA A 20 1.06 -5.04 -14.95
C ALA A 20 0.46 -4.65 -13.59
N HIS A 21 -0.58 -3.82 -13.59
CA HIS A 21 -0.84 -2.85 -12.53
C HIS A 21 -1.89 -3.30 -11.50
N THR A 22 -2.14 -2.52 -10.44
CA THR A 22 -3.22 -2.82 -9.46
C THR A 22 -3.77 -1.58 -8.75
N TYR A 23 -4.97 -1.68 -8.17
CA TYR A 23 -5.60 -0.67 -7.32
C TYR A 23 -6.49 -1.31 -6.25
N LEU A 24 -6.66 -0.66 -5.10
CA LEU A 24 -7.63 -1.07 -4.08
C LEU A 24 -9.06 -0.78 -4.58
N SER A 25 -9.80 -1.83 -4.93
CA SER A 25 -11.18 -1.72 -5.44
C SER A 25 -12.22 -1.61 -4.32
N LYS A 26 -12.05 -2.43 -3.28
CA LYS A 26 -13.04 -2.69 -2.23
C LYS A 26 -12.37 -2.95 -0.89
N MET A 27 -13.16 -2.85 0.16
CA MET A 27 -12.83 -3.40 1.47
C MET A 27 -14.03 -4.21 2.01
N VAL A 28 -13.77 -5.09 2.96
CA VAL A 28 -14.81 -5.71 3.80
C VAL A 28 -14.56 -5.27 5.24
N LEU A 29 -15.54 -4.56 5.79
CA LEU A 29 -15.54 -3.97 7.13
C LEU A 29 -16.70 -4.59 7.91
N ASP A 30 -16.42 -5.34 8.99
CA ASP A 30 -17.42 -6.07 9.79
C ASP A 30 -18.41 -6.91 8.94
N GLY A 31 -17.90 -7.52 7.86
CA GLY A 31 -18.67 -8.30 6.89
C GLY A 31 -19.49 -7.49 5.87
N GLN A 32 -19.46 -6.16 5.91
CA GLN A 32 -20.04 -5.28 4.88
C GLN A 32 -18.98 -4.92 3.83
N GLN A 33 -19.29 -5.15 2.56
CA GLN A 33 -18.42 -4.74 1.46
C GLN A 33 -18.61 -3.25 1.14
N THR A 34 -17.51 -2.52 0.98
CA THR A 34 -17.46 -1.10 0.63
C THR A 34 -16.51 -0.87 -0.55
N ALA A 35 -16.58 0.28 -1.22
CA ALA A 35 -15.88 0.53 -2.48
C ALA A 35 -15.29 1.95 -2.58
N GLU A 36 -14.70 2.27 -3.75
CA GLU A 36 -14.26 3.62 -4.12
C GLU A 36 -15.34 4.68 -3.82
N GLY A 37 -14.90 5.80 -3.25
CA GLY A 37 -15.75 6.96 -2.99
C GLY A 37 -16.57 6.85 -1.71
N GLN A 38 -16.92 5.64 -1.25
CA GLN A 38 -17.61 5.45 0.02
C GLN A 38 -16.62 5.57 1.19
N CYS A 39 -15.76 4.55 1.38
CA CYS A 39 -14.75 4.50 2.44
C CYS A 39 -13.34 4.70 1.87
N ILE A 40 -13.07 4.14 0.70
CA ILE A 40 -11.82 4.33 -0.05
C ILE A 40 -11.87 5.72 -0.71
N ARG A 41 -10.80 6.50 -0.61
CA ARG A 41 -10.70 7.82 -1.25
C ARG A 41 -10.74 7.66 -2.78
N PRO A 42 -11.53 8.48 -3.51
CA PRO A 42 -11.56 8.45 -4.98
C PRO A 42 -10.17 8.62 -5.60
N TYR A 43 -9.88 7.86 -6.64
CA TYR A 43 -8.61 7.92 -7.38
C TYR A 43 -8.78 8.59 -8.77
N PRO A 44 -7.70 9.04 -9.43
CA PRO A 44 -7.77 9.56 -10.80
C PRO A 44 -8.00 8.43 -11.82
N GLN A 45 -8.22 8.77 -13.10
CA GLN A 45 -8.47 7.78 -14.17
C GLN A 45 -7.32 6.77 -14.32
N ASN A 46 -6.07 7.20 -14.12
CA ASN A 46 -4.88 6.35 -14.05
C ASN A 46 -4.72 5.69 -12.66
N ARG A 47 -5.83 5.18 -12.09
CA ARG A 47 -5.94 4.68 -10.70
C ARG A 47 -4.93 3.62 -10.29
N ASN A 48 -4.45 2.85 -11.26
CA ASN A 48 -3.51 1.75 -11.08
C ASN A 48 -2.07 2.12 -11.49
N PHE A 49 -1.78 3.38 -11.87
CA PHE A 49 -0.41 3.79 -12.15
C PHE A 49 0.37 3.94 -10.83
N PRO A 50 1.61 3.43 -10.75
CA PRO A 50 2.36 3.43 -9.51
C PRO A 50 2.95 4.81 -9.24
N VAL A 51 3.01 5.18 -7.95
CA VAL A 51 3.97 6.18 -7.49
C VAL A 51 5.37 5.55 -7.58
N LYS A 52 6.41 6.32 -7.92
CA LYS A 52 7.81 5.86 -7.94
C LYS A 52 8.78 6.80 -7.23
N ASP A 53 8.43 8.07 -7.12
CA ASP A 53 9.16 9.05 -6.31
C ASP A 53 8.74 8.93 -4.84
N VAL A 54 9.65 8.43 -4.01
CA VAL A 54 9.45 8.29 -2.55
C VAL A 54 9.39 9.62 -1.80
N LEU A 55 9.72 10.73 -2.47
CA LEU A 55 9.62 12.10 -1.93
C LEU A 55 8.34 12.83 -2.39
N SER A 56 7.61 12.30 -3.38
CA SER A 56 6.33 12.88 -3.82
C SER A 56 5.24 12.73 -2.76
N THR A 57 4.42 13.76 -2.56
CA THR A 57 3.21 13.71 -1.73
C THR A 57 2.20 12.63 -2.15
N ASP A 58 2.31 12.10 -3.36
CA ASP A 58 1.48 10.98 -3.81
C ASP A 58 1.79 9.68 -3.04
N ILE A 59 3.00 9.52 -2.47
CA ILE A 59 3.37 8.34 -1.69
C ILE A 59 2.51 8.21 -0.41
N THR A 60 1.89 9.29 0.05
CA THR A 60 0.99 9.29 1.21
C THR A 60 -0.29 8.50 0.95
N CYS A 61 -0.98 8.72 -0.17
CA CYS A 61 -2.32 8.16 -0.42
C CYS A 61 -2.63 7.80 -1.89
N GLY A 62 -1.61 7.64 -2.73
CA GLY A 62 -1.75 7.50 -4.19
C GLY A 62 -1.87 8.85 -4.90
N VAL A 63 -1.82 8.82 -6.23
CA VAL A 63 -1.75 10.02 -7.09
C VAL A 63 -2.91 10.98 -6.82
N GLY A 64 -2.62 12.14 -6.24
CA GLY A 64 -3.60 13.15 -5.82
C GLY A 64 -4.51 12.76 -4.65
N GLY A 65 -4.34 11.58 -4.04
CA GLY A 65 -5.21 11.02 -3.00
C GLY A 65 -5.25 11.82 -1.68
N VAL A 66 -4.23 12.65 -1.43
CA VAL A 66 -4.20 13.62 -0.31
C VAL A 66 -5.20 14.76 -0.50
N SER A 67 -5.56 15.08 -1.75
CA SER A 67 -6.58 16.08 -2.13
C SER A 67 -7.97 15.48 -2.37
N LYS A 68 -8.20 14.25 -1.92
CA LYS A 68 -9.45 13.50 -2.05
C LYS A 68 -9.94 13.07 -0.67
N THR A 69 -11.26 12.96 -0.53
CA THR A 69 -11.93 12.52 0.69
C THR A 69 -13.01 11.53 0.27
N ALA A 70 -13.16 10.42 0.98
CA ALA A 70 -14.29 9.53 0.79
C ALA A 70 -15.55 10.12 1.44
N SER A 71 -16.74 9.76 0.97
CA SER A 71 -18.00 10.35 1.44
C SER A 71 -18.39 9.93 2.85
N GLU A 72 -17.82 8.81 3.34
CA GLU A 72 -18.06 8.24 4.65
C GLU A 72 -16.74 8.03 5.41
N THR A 73 -16.84 7.94 6.74
CA THR A 73 -15.79 7.42 7.61
C THR A 73 -16.35 6.16 8.24
N CYS A 74 -15.93 5.00 7.74
CA CYS A 74 -16.71 3.78 7.85
C CYS A 74 -16.42 3.02 9.16
N PRO A 75 -17.45 2.57 9.89
CA PRO A 75 -17.27 2.01 11.22
C PRO A 75 -16.52 0.66 11.19
N VAL A 76 -15.65 0.47 12.18
CA VAL A 76 -14.97 -0.81 12.49
C VAL A 76 -14.77 -0.94 14.00
N GLU A 77 -14.77 -2.17 14.52
CA GLU A 77 -14.37 -2.45 15.90
C GLU A 77 -12.83 -2.60 16.02
N ALA A 78 -12.22 -2.10 17.09
CA ALA A 78 -10.81 -2.35 17.38
C ALA A 78 -10.58 -3.85 17.65
N GLY A 79 -9.48 -4.42 17.17
CA GLY A 79 -9.24 -5.87 17.24
C GLY A 79 -10.03 -6.70 16.21
N SER A 80 -10.89 -6.09 15.39
CA SER A 80 -11.52 -6.75 14.24
C SER A 80 -10.48 -7.09 13.16
N THR A 81 -10.89 -7.87 12.17
CA THR A 81 -10.11 -8.10 10.94
C THR A 81 -10.88 -7.54 9.77
N ILE A 82 -10.25 -6.64 9.02
CA ILE A 82 -10.77 -6.09 7.77
C ILE A 82 -10.15 -6.85 6.59
N THR A 83 -10.86 -7.00 5.49
CA THR A 83 -10.27 -7.48 4.23
C THR A 83 -10.08 -6.28 3.30
N VAL A 84 -8.92 -6.18 2.66
CA VAL A 84 -8.67 -5.23 1.57
C VAL A 84 -8.57 -6.01 0.25
N GLU A 85 -9.24 -5.54 -0.82
CA GLU A 85 -9.35 -6.29 -2.07
C GLU A 85 -8.84 -5.49 -3.29
N TRP A 86 -7.68 -5.91 -3.78
CA TRP A 86 -6.98 -5.37 -4.95
C TRP A 86 -7.49 -5.99 -6.25
N HIS A 87 -7.58 -5.21 -7.32
CA HIS A 87 -7.86 -5.67 -8.70
C HIS A 87 -7.03 -4.87 -9.71
N HIS A 88 -6.89 -5.37 -10.93
CA HIS A 88 -6.07 -4.74 -11.98
C HIS A 88 -6.91 -3.92 -12.97
N ASN A 89 -7.90 -4.52 -13.62
CA ASN A 89 -8.74 -3.91 -14.66
C ASN A 89 -10.19 -3.70 -14.21
N ASP A 90 -10.81 -4.77 -13.71
CA ASP A 90 -12.21 -4.80 -13.30
C ASP A 90 -12.42 -5.82 -12.17
N ASP A 91 -13.55 -5.72 -11.48
CA ASP A 91 -13.80 -6.42 -10.22
C ASP A 91 -14.19 -7.92 -10.41
N SER A 92 -13.86 -8.53 -11.56
CA SER A 92 -14.29 -9.87 -11.95
C SER A 92 -13.58 -11.00 -11.17
N PRO A 93 -14.25 -12.15 -10.94
CA PRO A 93 -13.60 -13.39 -10.51
C PRO A 93 -12.53 -13.96 -11.48
N SER A 94 -12.30 -13.29 -12.62
CA SER A 94 -11.27 -13.61 -13.61
C SER A 94 -10.24 -12.49 -13.85
N ASP A 95 -10.30 -11.40 -13.07
CA ASP A 95 -9.24 -10.38 -13.08
C ASP A 95 -7.93 -10.98 -12.54
N ASP A 96 -6.79 -10.51 -13.06
CA ASP A 96 -5.49 -11.07 -12.72
C ASP A 96 -4.82 -10.42 -11.49
N ILE A 97 -5.49 -9.45 -10.87
CA ILE A 97 -5.17 -8.74 -9.62
C ILE A 97 -3.96 -7.80 -9.75
N ILE A 98 -2.85 -8.34 -10.24
CA ILE A 98 -1.58 -7.68 -10.59
C ILE A 98 -0.75 -8.69 -11.40
N ASP A 99 0.19 -8.28 -12.26
CA ASP A 99 1.01 -9.24 -13.01
C ASP A 99 1.88 -10.10 -12.07
N GLY A 100 2.06 -11.38 -12.39
CA GLY A 100 2.85 -12.31 -11.57
C GLY A 100 4.35 -12.00 -11.47
N THR A 101 4.86 -11.10 -12.31
CA THR A 101 6.21 -10.53 -12.22
C THR A 101 6.36 -9.47 -11.14
N HIS A 102 5.27 -8.83 -10.71
CA HIS A 102 5.27 -7.69 -9.79
C HIS A 102 5.49 -8.07 -8.32
N LEU A 103 6.29 -9.11 -8.08
CA LEU A 103 6.59 -9.67 -6.76
C LEU A 103 7.11 -8.60 -5.80
N GLY A 104 6.67 -8.69 -4.54
CA GLY A 104 7.03 -7.74 -3.50
C GLY A 104 6.13 -7.80 -2.26
N PRO A 105 6.39 -6.93 -1.28
CA PRO A 105 5.63 -6.88 -0.03
C PRO A 105 4.25 -6.23 -0.19
N CYS A 106 3.36 -6.51 0.76
CA CYS A 106 2.22 -5.65 1.07
C CYS A 106 2.37 -5.10 2.49
N MET A 107 2.00 -3.84 2.71
CA MET A 107 1.98 -3.20 4.03
C MET A 107 0.69 -2.44 4.24
N VAL A 108 0.28 -2.29 5.50
CA VAL A 108 -0.86 -1.43 5.88
C VAL A 108 -0.48 -0.56 7.08
N TYR A 109 -0.84 0.72 6.98
CA TYR A 109 -0.56 1.74 7.98
C TYR A 109 -1.85 2.43 8.41
N MET A 110 -1.85 3.02 9.60
CA MET A 110 -2.92 3.90 10.09
C MET A 110 -2.36 5.25 10.55
N ALA A 111 -3.17 6.30 10.44
CA ALA A 111 -2.91 7.64 10.98
C ALA A 111 -4.22 8.32 11.39
N PRO A 112 -4.26 9.25 12.36
CA PRO A 112 -5.48 9.98 12.71
C PRO A 112 -6.03 10.78 11.51
N LEU A 113 -7.33 10.72 11.25
CA LEU A 113 -7.94 11.27 10.03
C LEU A 113 -7.74 12.79 9.89
N GLU A 114 -7.74 13.51 11.01
CA GLU A 114 -7.54 14.96 11.08
C GLU A 114 -6.14 15.43 10.64
N SER A 115 -5.16 14.52 10.62
CA SER A 115 -3.81 14.80 10.08
C SER A 115 -3.78 14.96 8.56
N ASN A 116 -4.79 14.40 7.86
CA ASN A 116 -4.78 14.14 6.42
C ASN A 116 -3.50 13.39 5.93
N GLY A 117 -2.84 12.64 6.82
CA GLY A 117 -1.60 11.91 6.55
C GLY A 117 -0.32 12.75 6.61
N ALA A 118 -0.38 14.00 7.07
CA ALA A 118 0.76 14.90 7.13
C ALA A 118 1.48 14.88 8.50
N GLY A 119 2.81 14.95 8.46
CA GLY A 119 3.67 14.89 9.65
C GLY A 119 3.98 13.46 10.11
N ASP A 120 4.55 13.34 11.31
CA ASP A 120 4.92 12.05 11.91
C ASP A 120 3.68 11.40 12.57
N VAL A 121 2.82 10.80 11.74
CA VAL A 121 1.47 10.35 12.13
C VAL A 121 1.14 8.91 11.75
N TRP A 122 1.93 8.28 10.89
CA TRP A 122 1.67 6.93 10.38
C TRP A 122 2.33 5.85 11.22
N PHE A 123 1.57 4.87 11.70
CA PHE A 123 2.09 3.64 12.29
C PHE A 123 1.72 2.43 11.43
N LYS A 124 2.65 1.47 11.28
CA LYS A 124 2.41 0.23 10.52
C LYS A 124 1.60 -0.74 11.37
N ILE A 125 0.53 -1.31 10.84
CA ILE A 125 -0.29 -2.34 11.51
C ILE A 125 -0.12 -3.73 10.90
N PHE A 126 0.40 -3.82 9.67
CA PHE A 126 0.59 -5.08 8.96
C PHE A 126 1.76 -4.98 7.97
N GLU A 127 2.49 -6.09 7.82
CA GLU A 127 3.36 -6.35 6.67
C GLU A 127 3.39 -7.84 6.33
N ASP A 128 3.52 -8.14 5.05
CA ASP A 128 3.91 -9.45 4.53
C ASP A 128 4.89 -9.23 3.38
N GLY A 129 5.98 -9.99 3.35
CA GLY A 129 7.15 -9.79 2.48
C GLY A 129 7.47 -11.03 1.65
N TYR A 130 8.75 -11.43 1.66
CA TYR A 130 9.21 -12.70 1.09
C TYR A 130 9.28 -13.77 2.18
N ASP A 131 8.52 -14.86 2.00
CA ASP A 131 8.64 -16.08 2.79
C ASP A 131 9.60 -17.08 2.11
N ALA A 132 10.77 -17.27 2.70
CA ALA A 132 11.79 -18.19 2.22
C ALA A 132 11.46 -19.68 2.41
N ALA A 133 10.46 -20.04 3.24
CA ALA A 133 10.05 -21.43 3.47
C ALA A 133 9.07 -21.92 2.39
N SER A 134 8.18 -21.04 1.91
CA SER A 134 7.30 -21.31 0.76
C SER A 134 7.88 -20.85 -0.58
N ASN A 135 8.87 -19.95 -0.56
CA ASN A 135 9.33 -19.17 -1.70
C ASN A 135 8.19 -18.39 -2.38
N THR A 136 7.45 -17.61 -1.58
CA THR A 136 6.36 -16.75 -2.06
C THR A 136 6.47 -15.33 -1.50
N TRP A 137 5.93 -14.37 -2.24
CA TRP A 137 5.76 -13.00 -1.82
C TRP A 137 4.31 -12.71 -1.40
N CYS A 138 4.04 -11.60 -0.72
CA CYS A 138 2.66 -11.16 -0.49
C CYS A 138 1.84 -11.06 -1.79
N VAL A 139 2.49 -10.57 -2.87
CA VAL A 139 1.89 -10.51 -4.21
C VAL A 139 1.43 -11.89 -4.73
N ASP A 140 2.18 -12.97 -4.49
CA ASP A 140 1.71 -14.33 -4.85
C ASP A 140 0.46 -14.72 -4.06
N LYS A 141 0.44 -14.38 -2.76
CA LYS A 141 -0.65 -14.71 -1.82
C LYS A 141 -1.94 -14.00 -2.21
N ILE A 142 -1.93 -12.68 -2.42
CA ILE A 142 -3.15 -11.94 -2.81
C ILE A 142 -3.68 -12.35 -4.19
N ARG A 143 -2.79 -12.69 -5.14
CA ARG A 143 -3.19 -13.23 -6.45
C ARG A 143 -3.85 -14.60 -6.30
N SER A 144 -3.32 -15.46 -5.43
CA SER A 144 -3.94 -16.76 -5.12
C SER A 144 -5.29 -16.64 -4.36
N ASN A 145 -5.50 -15.52 -3.66
CA ASN A 145 -6.69 -15.25 -2.85
C ASN A 145 -7.70 -14.32 -3.56
N GLY A 146 -7.55 -14.08 -4.86
CA GLY A 146 -8.46 -13.23 -5.65
C GLY A 146 -8.57 -11.80 -5.09
N GLY A 147 -7.41 -11.15 -4.95
CA GLY A 147 -7.28 -9.75 -4.53
C GLY A 147 -7.20 -9.52 -3.03
N LYS A 148 -7.63 -10.50 -2.22
CA LYS A 148 -7.93 -10.32 -0.79
C LYS A 148 -6.69 -10.46 0.09
N LEU A 149 -6.52 -9.49 0.98
CA LEU A 149 -5.58 -9.50 2.09
C LEU A 149 -6.34 -9.21 3.39
N ASP A 150 -6.29 -10.12 4.35
CA ASP A 150 -6.92 -9.95 5.67
C ASP A 150 -5.94 -9.26 6.63
N VAL A 151 -6.42 -8.20 7.30
CA VAL A 151 -5.61 -7.26 8.07
C VAL A 151 -6.23 -7.10 9.47
N PRO A 152 -5.58 -7.57 10.55
CA PRO A 152 -6.05 -7.33 11.90
C PRO A 152 -5.83 -5.86 12.29
N LEU A 153 -6.87 -5.21 12.81
CA LEU A 153 -6.74 -3.91 13.45
C LEU A 153 -6.21 -4.10 14.88
N PRO A 154 -5.32 -3.23 15.39
CA PRO A 154 -4.91 -3.30 16.79
C PRO A 154 -6.11 -3.15 17.74
N ALA A 155 -6.07 -3.82 18.89
CA ALA A 155 -7.20 -3.86 19.84
C ALA A 155 -7.16 -2.75 20.91
N ASP A 156 -5.98 -2.17 21.14
CA ASP A 156 -5.72 -1.20 22.21
C ASP A 156 -5.51 0.23 21.73
N ILE A 157 -5.43 0.46 20.41
CA ILE A 157 -5.42 1.81 19.84
C ILE A 157 -6.67 2.59 20.24
N LYS A 158 -6.50 3.90 20.37
CA LYS A 158 -7.57 4.81 20.76
C LYS A 158 -8.75 4.76 19.80
N SER A 159 -9.98 4.76 20.33
CA SER A 159 -11.19 4.95 19.51
C SER A 159 -11.20 6.34 18.87
N GLY A 160 -11.52 6.43 17.57
CA GLY A 160 -11.47 7.67 16.79
C GLY A 160 -11.52 7.44 15.29
N ASP A 161 -11.43 8.52 14.51
CA ASP A 161 -11.41 8.46 13.05
C ASP A 161 -9.96 8.37 12.52
N TYR A 162 -9.71 7.43 11.61
CA TYR A 162 -8.39 7.12 11.06
C TYR A 162 -8.40 7.09 9.53
N LEU A 163 -7.27 7.49 8.95
CA LEU A 163 -6.85 7.00 7.64
C LEU A 163 -6.27 5.59 7.79
N LEU A 164 -6.65 4.70 6.88
CA LEU A 164 -5.96 3.46 6.58
C LEU A 164 -5.24 3.61 5.25
N ARG A 165 -3.92 3.42 5.21
CA ARG A 165 -3.11 3.43 3.98
C ARG A 165 -2.68 2.01 3.65
N THR A 166 -3.17 1.49 2.54
CA THR A 166 -2.82 0.18 1.98
C THR A 166 -1.75 0.34 0.90
N GLU A 167 -0.78 -0.56 0.86
CA GLU A 167 0.35 -0.48 -0.08
C GLU A 167 0.83 -1.85 -0.57
N ILE A 168 1.16 -1.91 -1.86
CA ILE A 168 2.00 -2.96 -2.48
C ILE A 168 3.22 -2.27 -3.10
N ILE A 169 4.41 -2.84 -2.94
CA ILE A 169 5.63 -2.39 -3.64
C ILE A 169 6.05 -3.49 -4.62
N ALA A 170 5.93 -3.26 -5.93
CA ALA A 170 6.38 -4.23 -6.93
C ALA A 170 7.88 -4.04 -7.24
N LEU A 171 8.67 -5.13 -7.12
CA LEU A 171 10.13 -5.07 -7.11
C LEU A 171 10.81 -5.39 -8.45
N HIS A 172 10.04 -5.58 -9.52
CA HIS A 172 10.54 -6.04 -10.82
C HIS A 172 11.47 -5.05 -11.54
N GLU A 173 11.48 -3.78 -11.14
CA GLU A 173 12.40 -2.73 -11.62
C GLU A 173 13.26 -2.08 -10.52
N SER A 174 13.28 -2.66 -9.31
CA SER A 174 13.95 -2.10 -8.13
C SER A 174 15.46 -2.35 -8.08
N ASP A 175 16.08 -2.78 -9.18
CA ASP A 175 17.55 -2.88 -9.28
C ASP A 175 18.26 -1.52 -9.37
N THR A 176 17.48 -0.42 -9.40
CA THR A 176 17.94 0.97 -9.40
C THR A 176 16.90 1.87 -8.75
N ASP A 177 17.30 3.08 -8.33
CA ASP A 177 16.39 4.12 -7.86
C ASP A 177 15.70 4.82 -9.05
N TYR A 178 14.44 5.18 -8.90
CA TYR A 178 13.70 6.06 -9.80
C TYR A 178 14.43 7.39 -10.05
N ALA A 179 15.04 7.98 -9.01
CA ALA A 179 15.80 9.24 -9.14
C ALA A 179 17.09 9.09 -9.97
N VAL A 180 17.61 7.86 -10.12
CA VAL A 180 18.77 7.54 -10.98
C VAL A 180 18.32 7.15 -12.38
N ASN A 181 17.20 6.44 -12.50
CA ASN A 181 16.60 6.05 -13.78
C ASN A 181 15.07 6.14 -13.71
N PRO A 182 14.45 7.26 -14.18
CA PRO A 182 13.00 7.45 -14.12
C PRO A 182 12.18 6.41 -14.91
N ALA A 183 12.80 5.66 -15.82
CA ALA A 183 12.16 4.55 -16.52
C ALA A 183 12.00 3.28 -15.65
N ARG A 184 12.69 3.19 -14.49
CA ARG A 184 12.69 2.05 -13.55
C ARG A 184 12.36 2.51 -12.13
N GLY A 185 12.81 1.76 -11.11
CA GLY A 185 12.55 2.05 -9.69
C GLY A 185 11.43 1.20 -9.09
N SER A 186 11.41 1.11 -7.77
CA SER A 186 10.28 0.50 -7.03
C SER A 186 8.96 1.17 -7.40
N GLN A 187 7.93 0.35 -7.59
CA GLN A 187 6.60 0.78 -7.99
C GLN A 187 5.62 0.62 -6.83
N PHE A 188 5.14 1.75 -6.30
CA PHE A 188 4.31 1.83 -5.10
C PHE A 188 2.85 2.01 -5.50
N TYR A 189 2.05 0.98 -5.26
CA TYR A 189 0.60 0.98 -5.45
C TYR A 189 -0.04 1.33 -4.12
N VAL A 190 -0.49 2.58 -3.97
CA VAL A 190 -0.92 3.14 -2.68
C VAL A 190 -2.35 3.66 -2.79
N ASN A 191 -3.20 3.25 -1.85
CA ASN A 191 -4.56 3.79 -1.71
C ASN A 191 -4.87 4.04 -0.23
N CYS A 192 -5.68 5.08 0.05
CA CYS A 192 -6.14 5.43 1.39
C CYS A 192 -7.65 5.25 1.55
N ALA A 193 -8.08 4.78 2.72
CA ALA A 193 -9.47 4.68 3.14
C ALA A 193 -9.70 5.38 4.49
N GLN A 194 -10.97 5.58 4.86
CA GLN A 194 -11.40 6.33 6.04
C GLN A 194 -12.22 5.41 6.96
N LEU A 195 -11.72 5.18 8.18
CA LEU A 195 -12.30 4.27 9.16
C LEU A 195 -12.66 5.01 10.45
N SER A 196 -13.76 4.63 11.11
CA SER A 196 -14.18 5.13 12.43
C SER A 196 -14.06 3.98 13.43
N VAL A 197 -12.94 3.93 14.14
CA VAL A 197 -12.54 2.85 15.06
C VAL A 197 -13.27 3.02 16.39
N LYS A 198 -13.94 1.95 16.83
CA LYS A 198 -14.73 1.90 18.06
C LYS A 198 -14.20 0.86 19.03
N ASP A 199 -14.57 1.02 20.30
CA ASP A 199 -14.35 0.06 21.39
C ASP A 199 -12.88 -0.37 21.60
N GLY A 200 -11.95 0.45 21.11
CA GLY A 200 -10.51 0.36 21.38
C GLY A 200 -10.12 1.00 22.72
N GLY A 201 -8.81 0.95 23.01
CA GLY A 201 -8.23 1.43 24.27
C GLY A 201 -7.87 2.92 24.27
N ASP A 202 -6.71 3.22 24.85
CA ASP A 202 -6.13 4.57 24.97
C ASP A 202 -4.78 4.70 24.23
N ALA A 203 -4.30 3.65 23.55
CA ALA A 203 -2.95 3.65 22.99
C ALA A 203 -2.82 4.61 21.79
N VAL A 204 -1.71 5.34 21.78
CA VAL A 204 -1.25 6.21 20.69
C VAL A 204 0.12 5.68 20.25
N PRO A 205 0.19 4.94 19.13
CA PRO A 205 1.46 4.43 18.60
C PRO A 205 2.43 5.54 18.20
N GLU A 206 3.72 5.21 18.11
CA GLU A 206 4.73 6.09 17.54
C GLU A 206 4.42 6.34 16.05
N GLY A 207 4.24 7.61 15.69
CA GLY A 207 3.93 8.03 14.33
C GLY A 207 5.19 8.37 13.53
N TYR A 208 5.15 8.09 12.23
CA TYR A 208 6.22 8.37 11.27
C TYR A 208 5.67 9.09 10.04
N SER A 209 6.53 9.76 9.28
CA SER A 209 6.14 10.59 8.14
C SER A 209 6.15 9.84 6.79
N ILE A 210 5.11 10.05 5.99
CA ILE A 210 4.96 9.53 4.62
C ILE A 210 4.54 10.70 3.72
N PRO A 211 5.43 11.31 2.91
CA PRO A 211 6.85 10.97 2.67
C PRO A 211 7.72 11.07 3.92
N GLY A 212 8.78 10.26 4.01
CA GLY A 212 9.77 10.32 5.11
C GLY A 212 10.41 8.97 5.45
N ILE A 213 9.59 7.93 5.70
CA ILE A 213 10.06 6.58 6.06
C ILE A 213 10.82 5.87 4.93
N TYR A 214 10.57 6.24 3.68
CA TYR A 214 11.19 5.64 2.50
C TYR A 214 12.34 6.50 2.01
N LYS A 215 13.53 5.90 1.98
CA LYS A 215 14.76 6.50 1.48
C LYS A 215 15.15 5.84 0.17
N SER A 216 15.45 6.66 -0.83
CA SER A 216 15.96 6.27 -2.15
C SER A 216 17.02 5.17 -2.12
N ASP A 217 17.93 5.20 -1.15
CA ASP A 217 19.08 4.31 -1.02
C ASP A 217 18.82 3.07 -0.14
N SER A 218 17.63 2.90 0.43
CA SER A 218 17.38 1.85 1.42
C SER A 218 17.17 0.45 0.77
N PRO A 219 17.68 -0.64 1.37
CA PRO A 219 17.67 -1.99 0.75
C PRO A 219 16.30 -2.63 0.49
N GLY A 220 15.21 -2.05 1.01
CA GLY A 220 13.84 -2.45 0.67
C GLY A 220 13.30 -1.75 -0.59
N ILE A 221 13.91 -0.60 -0.95
CA ILE A 221 13.52 0.29 -2.05
C ILE A 221 14.41 0.07 -3.28
N ILE A 222 15.70 -0.20 -3.07
CA ILE A 222 16.61 -0.78 -4.08
C ILE A 222 16.83 -2.25 -3.72
N PHE A 223 16.20 -3.15 -4.47
CA PHE A 223 16.28 -4.60 -4.29
C PHE A 223 16.31 -5.32 -5.65
N ASN A 224 17.34 -6.13 -5.90
CA ASN A 224 17.46 -6.89 -7.15
C ASN A 224 16.79 -8.27 -7.03
N LEU A 225 15.52 -8.34 -7.42
CA LEU A 225 14.68 -9.54 -7.48
C LEU A 225 15.25 -10.69 -8.35
N TYR A 226 16.23 -10.40 -9.22
CA TYR A 226 16.87 -11.38 -10.12
C TYR A 226 18.24 -11.87 -9.60
N SER A 227 18.66 -11.38 -8.42
CA SER A 227 19.87 -11.84 -7.72
C SER A 227 19.56 -12.99 -6.73
N SER A 228 20.58 -13.55 -6.09
CA SER A 228 20.39 -14.55 -5.03
C SER A 228 20.10 -13.87 -3.69
N TYR A 229 18.90 -14.09 -3.14
CA TYR A 229 18.49 -13.61 -1.82
C TYR A 229 17.88 -14.75 -0.99
N THR A 230 17.85 -14.57 0.34
CA THR A 230 17.21 -15.48 1.30
C THR A 230 16.21 -14.77 2.22
N SER A 231 16.09 -13.45 2.09
CA SER A 231 15.24 -12.57 2.86
C SER A 231 15.07 -11.25 2.10
N TYR A 232 14.01 -10.50 2.42
CA TYR A 232 13.78 -9.16 1.90
C TYR A 232 13.55 -8.20 3.09
N PRO A 233 14.30 -7.09 3.19
CA PRO A 233 14.12 -6.10 4.25
C PRO A 233 12.93 -5.19 3.92
N ILE A 234 11.77 -5.47 4.51
CA ILE A 234 10.56 -4.67 4.33
C ILE A 234 10.84 -3.23 4.81
N PRO A 235 10.52 -2.19 4.00
CA PRO A 235 10.89 -0.83 4.33
C PRO A 235 9.97 -0.19 5.40
N GLY A 236 10.43 0.93 5.95
CA GLY A 236 9.71 1.71 6.96
C GLY A 236 9.85 1.18 8.39
N PRO A 237 8.98 1.65 9.31
CA PRO A 237 9.02 1.25 10.73
C PRO A 237 8.56 -0.20 10.95
N PRO A 238 8.84 -0.81 12.12
CA PRO A 238 8.27 -2.10 12.49
C PRO A 238 6.74 -2.03 12.62
N VAL A 239 6.08 -3.19 12.56
CA VAL A 239 4.66 -3.32 12.89
C VAL A 239 4.42 -2.97 14.36
N TYR A 240 3.41 -2.13 14.62
CA TYR A 240 2.92 -1.84 15.96
C TYR A 240 2.25 -3.08 16.57
N VAL A 241 2.68 -3.43 17.79
CA VAL A 241 2.12 -4.56 18.55
C VAL A 241 1.39 -4.03 19.78
N SER A 242 0.14 -4.45 19.97
CA SER A 242 -0.67 -4.09 21.14
C SER A 242 0.05 -4.39 22.46
N GLY A 243 -0.04 -3.47 23.41
CA GLY A 243 0.68 -3.52 24.68
C GLY A 243 2.10 -2.93 24.63
N SER A 244 2.70 -2.66 23.47
CA SER A 244 3.99 -1.99 23.31
C SER A 244 3.93 -0.46 23.54
N GLY A 245 3.05 0.01 24.44
CA GLY A 245 2.79 1.42 24.68
C GLY A 245 3.96 2.13 25.36
N SER A 246 4.83 2.77 24.56
CA SER A 246 5.90 3.63 25.06
C SER A 246 5.30 4.92 25.64
N GLY A 247 5.17 4.98 26.96
CA GLY A 247 4.60 6.13 27.66
C GLY A 247 5.55 7.34 27.60
N SER A 248 5.15 8.40 26.90
CA SER A 248 5.91 9.66 26.84
C SER A 248 5.87 10.44 28.16
N GLY A 249 6.61 9.96 29.16
CA GLY A 249 6.95 10.64 30.40
C GLY A 249 8.43 10.36 30.72
N GLY A 250 9.24 11.40 30.91
CA GLY A 250 10.70 11.29 30.88
C GLY A 250 11.38 10.90 32.19
N GLU A 251 12.66 11.29 32.26
CA GLU A 251 13.70 10.93 33.26
C GLU A 251 14.46 9.63 32.96
N ASP A 252 15.58 9.85 32.24
CA ASP A 252 16.72 8.95 32.08
C ASP A 252 17.13 8.29 33.41
N THR A 253 17.03 6.95 33.46
CA THR A 253 17.47 6.13 34.58
C THR A 253 18.23 4.91 34.09
N ASP A 254 19.56 5.08 33.96
CA ASP A 254 20.54 4.01 33.72
C ASP A 254 20.29 2.79 34.64
N ALA A 255 20.04 1.64 34.02
CA ALA A 255 19.71 0.39 34.69
C ALA A 255 20.32 -0.84 34.00
N THR A 256 21.66 -0.87 33.91
CA THR A 256 22.52 -2.03 34.18
C THR A 256 22.11 -3.41 33.63
N SER A 257 22.99 -3.96 32.77
CA SER A 257 23.05 -5.35 32.29
C SER A 257 22.73 -6.43 33.34
N ALA A 258 21.94 -7.43 32.95
CA ALA A 258 21.81 -8.70 33.64
C ALA A 258 22.03 -9.89 32.68
N GLU A 259 23.21 -10.50 32.84
CA GLU A 259 23.52 -11.95 32.90
C GLU A 259 22.80 -12.97 31.99
N GLU A 260 23.61 -13.65 31.18
CA GLU A 260 23.29 -14.88 30.45
C GLU A 260 23.50 -16.13 31.35
N PRO A 261 22.61 -17.14 31.32
CA PRO A 261 22.68 -18.27 32.25
C PRO A 261 23.80 -19.26 31.91
N THR A 262 24.83 -19.30 32.76
CA THR A 262 25.91 -20.30 32.65
C THR A 262 25.42 -21.73 32.87
N THR A 263 26.00 -22.69 32.13
CA THR A 263 25.89 -24.14 32.40
C THR A 263 27.26 -24.79 32.26
N GLN A 264 27.58 -25.73 33.15
CA GLN A 264 28.95 -26.19 33.40
C GLN A 264 29.40 -27.33 32.45
N ALA A 265 30.70 -27.35 32.14
CA ALA A 265 31.37 -28.48 31.50
C ALA A 265 32.01 -29.43 32.53
N PRO A 266 32.14 -30.74 32.23
CA PRO A 266 33.05 -31.65 32.93
C PRO A 266 34.46 -31.66 32.29
N SER A 267 35.49 -31.91 33.10
CA SER A 267 36.91 -31.81 32.70
C SER A 267 37.48 -32.99 31.89
N GLU A 268 38.40 -32.63 30.99
CA GLU A 268 39.74 -33.23 30.74
C GLU A 268 39.93 -34.76 30.69
N ASP A 269 40.53 -35.23 29.59
CA ASP A 269 41.72 -36.08 29.65
C ASP A 269 42.72 -35.66 28.54
N THR A 270 43.97 -36.13 28.60
CA THR A 270 45.14 -35.42 28.06
C THR A 270 45.98 -36.27 27.10
N THR A 271 46.30 -35.75 25.91
CA THR A 271 47.51 -35.97 25.08
C THR A 271 47.29 -35.35 23.69
N GLY A 272 48.29 -34.87 22.95
CA GLY A 272 49.72 -34.72 23.25
C GLY A 272 50.52 -34.40 21.97
N ALA A 273 51.76 -33.91 22.15
CA ALA A 273 52.73 -33.52 21.12
C ALA A 273 52.39 -32.29 20.25
N ALA A 274 53.42 -31.46 20.04
CA ALA A 274 53.49 -30.38 19.06
C ALA A 274 54.80 -30.55 18.26
N GLU A 275 54.87 -30.01 17.05
CA GLU A 275 56.13 -29.94 16.30
C GLU A 275 56.15 -28.69 15.40
N GLU A 276 57.32 -28.04 15.29
CA GLU A 276 57.57 -26.85 14.47
C GLU A 276 58.22 -27.23 13.13
N THR A 277 58.02 -26.40 12.09
CA THR A 277 59.00 -26.03 11.03
C THR A 277 58.30 -25.07 10.06
N THR A 278 58.68 -23.82 9.75
CA THR A 278 59.96 -23.14 9.39
C THR A 278 60.43 -23.30 7.94
N SER A 279 60.07 -22.31 7.10
CA SER A 279 60.76 -21.84 5.87
C SER A 279 60.00 -20.58 5.39
N ALA A 280 60.53 -19.42 4.93
CA ALA A 280 61.86 -18.97 4.46
C ALA A 280 62.34 -19.66 3.15
N SER A 281 62.61 -18.99 2.02
CA SER A 281 62.48 -17.58 1.58
C SER A 281 62.44 -17.55 0.01
N GLU A 282 62.85 -16.56 -0.83
CA GLU A 282 63.45 -15.21 -0.73
C GLU A 282 63.29 -14.47 -2.10
N GLU A 283 63.12 -13.13 -2.11
CA GLU A 283 63.55 -12.11 -3.12
C GLU A 283 63.37 -12.30 -4.68
N THR A 284 63.55 -11.31 -5.58
CA THR A 284 64.05 -9.90 -5.57
C THR A 284 63.28 -9.00 -6.58
N GLU A 285 63.28 -7.66 -6.34
CA GLU A 285 63.46 -6.51 -7.28
C GLU A 285 62.57 -6.37 -8.57
N ASP A 286 62.37 -5.19 -9.20
CA ASP A 286 62.91 -3.83 -9.00
C ASP A 286 61.84 -2.74 -9.28
N ALA A 287 62.12 -1.49 -8.91
CA ALA A 287 61.42 -0.27 -9.35
C ALA A 287 62.32 0.56 -10.31
N PRO A 288 61.93 1.75 -10.84
CA PRO A 288 61.92 2.95 -10.01
C PRO A 288 60.83 3.99 -10.37
N ALA A 289 60.64 4.96 -9.47
CA ALA A 289 59.96 6.22 -9.77
C ALA A 289 60.98 7.33 -10.14
N GLN A 290 60.55 8.28 -10.97
CA GLN A 290 61.24 9.55 -11.21
C GLN A 290 60.22 10.71 -11.26
N GLU A 291 60.73 11.94 -11.19
CA GLU A 291 60.07 13.06 -10.52
C GLU A 291 60.10 14.35 -11.38
N SER A 292 59.19 15.30 -11.07
CA SER A 292 59.28 16.73 -11.46
C SER A 292 59.11 17.07 -12.98
N SER A 293 58.73 18.29 -13.38
CA SER A 293 58.13 19.44 -12.67
C SER A 293 57.56 20.50 -13.66
N ASN A 294 56.96 21.55 -13.08
CA ASN A 294 56.79 22.92 -13.60
C ASN A 294 55.56 23.29 -14.44
N VAL A 295 55.21 24.56 -14.27
CA VAL A 295 54.01 25.29 -14.71
C VAL A 295 54.48 26.57 -15.43
N PRO A 296 53.63 27.23 -16.24
CA PRO A 296 53.52 28.69 -16.11
C PRO A 296 52.07 29.17 -15.92
N LYS A 297 51.91 30.25 -15.14
CA LYS A 297 50.65 30.91 -14.78
C LYS A 297 50.61 32.31 -15.42
N THR A 298 49.44 32.78 -15.85
CA THR A 298 49.17 34.16 -16.30
C THR A 298 47.66 34.36 -16.41
N ASP A 299 46.99 35.45 -16.01
CA ASP A 299 47.23 36.40 -14.91
C ASP A 299 45.87 36.97 -14.43
N GLU A 300 45.87 37.90 -13.48
CA GLU A 300 44.71 38.29 -12.66
C GLU A 300 43.85 39.47 -13.23
N VAL A 301 42.52 39.45 -12.96
CA VAL A 301 41.71 40.52 -12.27
C VAL A 301 41.63 41.93 -12.95
N PRO A 302 40.46 42.64 -12.99
CA PRO A 302 39.50 42.79 -11.88
C PRO A 302 38.00 42.64 -12.20
N ALA A 303 37.20 42.65 -11.12
CA ALA A 303 35.75 42.80 -11.12
C ALA A 303 35.34 44.23 -10.74
N GLU A 304 34.09 44.61 -11.03
CA GLU A 304 33.31 45.49 -10.14
C GLU A 304 31.79 45.23 -10.27
N ASN A 305 30.96 46.01 -9.56
CA ASN A 305 29.66 45.60 -9.02
C ASN A 305 28.43 46.21 -9.76
N THR A 306 27.22 45.71 -9.38
CA THR A 306 25.87 46.31 -9.38
C THR A 306 24.83 45.82 -10.41
N GLY A 307 23.58 45.65 -9.93
CA GLY A 307 22.35 45.65 -10.76
C GLY A 307 21.37 44.50 -10.52
N ASP A 308 20.33 44.73 -9.71
CA ASP A 308 19.13 43.87 -9.62
C ASP A 308 18.27 43.95 -10.89
N VAL A 309 17.75 42.82 -11.38
CA VAL A 309 16.52 42.75 -12.21
C VAL A 309 15.82 41.39 -11.96
N GLU A 310 14.55 41.42 -11.56
CA GLU A 310 13.66 40.24 -11.59
C GLU A 310 13.41 39.77 -13.03
N SER A 311 13.42 38.45 -13.28
CA SER A 311 12.79 37.91 -14.50
C SER A 311 12.12 36.58 -14.25
N ASN A 312 10.79 36.61 -14.24
CA ASN A 312 9.96 35.40 -14.36
C ASN A 312 10.20 34.76 -15.72
N TYR A 313 10.35 33.43 -15.76
CA TYR A 313 10.07 32.64 -16.96
C TYR A 313 8.90 31.71 -16.67
N THR A 314 7.74 32.08 -17.22
CA THR A 314 6.55 31.23 -17.25
C THR A 314 6.76 30.09 -18.23
N ASP A 315 6.43 28.87 -17.82
CA ASP A 315 6.43 27.70 -18.70
C ASP A 315 5.39 27.85 -19.83
N ALA A 316 5.61 27.15 -20.94
CA ALA A 316 4.81 27.25 -22.16
C ALA A 316 4.67 25.90 -22.87
N SER A 317 3.56 25.21 -22.61
CA SER A 317 3.02 24.18 -23.50
C SER A 317 1.50 24.14 -23.41
N THR A 318 0.84 24.67 -24.43
CA THR A 318 -0.61 24.52 -24.67
C THR A 318 -0.85 23.33 -25.60
N GLU A 319 -1.62 22.35 -25.14
CA GLU A 319 -2.29 21.42 -26.05
C GLU A 319 -3.59 22.04 -26.61
N PRO A 320 -4.09 21.60 -27.79
CA PRO A 320 -5.24 22.20 -28.44
C PRO A 320 -6.58 21.53 -28.07
N ASP A 321 -7.58 22.35 -27.70
CA ASP A 321 -8.96 21.90 -27.54
C ASP A 321 -9.58 21.37 -28.84
N ALA A 322 -10.40 20.32 -28.72
CA ALA A 322 -11.33 19.87 -29.76
C ALA A 322 -12.70 20.56 -29.57
N PRO A 323 -13.36 21.05 -30.64
CA PRO A 323 -14.48 21.99 -30.51
C PRO A 323 -15.82 21.35 -30.14
N GLU A 324 -16.61 22.05 -29.33
CA GLU A 324 -18.04 21.79 -29.11
C GLU A 324 -18.86 21.84 -30.42
N ALA A 325 -19.86 20.96 -30.52
CA ALA A 325 -20.90 21.05 -31.55
C ALA A 325 -22.09 21.86 -31.03
N THR A 326 -22.45 22.94 -31.73
CA THR A 326 -23.54 23.84 -31.34
C THR A 326 -24.89 23.40 -31.92
N GLU A 327 -25.95 23.48 -31.12
CA GLU A 327 -27.32 23.15 -31.57
C GLU A 327 -27.96 24.26 -32.42
N THR A 328 -28.93 23.88 -33.25
CA THR A 328 -30.17 24.66 -33.49
C THR A 328 -31.26 23.74 -34.08
N PRO A 329 -32.57 24.04 -33.90
CA PRO A 329 -33.64 23.02 -33.97
C PRO A 329 -34.51 23.07 -35.23
N GLU A 330 -35.38 22.06 -35.44
CA GLU A 330 -36.83 22.30 -35.64
C GLU A 330 -37.74 21.04 -35.61
N SER A 331 -38.92 21.20 -35.00
CA SER A 331 -40.21 20.51 -35.26
C SER A 331 -40.39 18.98 -35.08
N SER A 332 -41.51 18.62 -34.44
CA SER A 332 -42.17 17.30 -34.48
C SER A 332 -43.55 17.48 -35.18
N PRO A 333 -44.18 16.43 -35.75
CA PRO A 333 -45.29 15.81 -35.01
C PRO A 333 -45.63 14.32 -35.31
N GLY A 334 -45.89 13.52 -34.27
CA GLY A 334 -46.76 12.32 -34.30
C GLY A 334 -46.27 11.09 -35.09
N SER A 335 -46.91 9.91 -35.04
CA SER A 335 -47.98 9.38 -34.18
C SER A 335 -48.00 7.85 -34.29
N GLU A 336 -48.36 7.13 -33.21
CA GLU A 336 -48.80 5.70 -33.21
C GLU A 336 -47.73 4.68 -33.74
N ASP A 337 -47.82 3.36 -33.59
CA ASP A 337 -48.76 2.47 -32.90
C ASP A 337 -47.96 1.34 -32.17
N SER A 338 -48.62 0.52 -31.34
CA SER A 338 -48.08 -0.77 -30.91
C SER A 338 -48.19 -1.83 -32.03
N PRO A 339 -47.56 -3.01 -31.89
CA PRO A 339 -48.37 -4.09 -31.30
C PRO A 339 -47.60 -5.02 -30.35
N VAL A 340 -48.35 -5.60 -29.42
CA VAL A 340 -47.95 -6.75 -28.61
C VAL A 340 -47.84 -7.98 -29.52
N TYR A 341 -46.90 -8.90 -29.24
CA TYR A 341 -47.07 -10.30 -29.63
C TYR A 341 -46.89 -11.22 -28.42
N SER A 342 -47.91 -12.03 -28.15
CA SER A 342 -47.94 -13.09 -27.14
C SER A 342 -48.86 -14.19 -27.66
N THR A 343 -48.37 -15.44 -27.67
CA THR A 343 -49.07 -16.72 -27.89
C THR A 343 -48.01 -17.80 -28.18
N ASP A 344 -48.15 -19.08 -27.81
CA ASP A 344 -48.94 -19.70 -26.72
C ASP A 344 -48.47 -21.17 -26.54
N GLY A 345 -48.75 -21.76 -25.38
CA GLY A 345 -48.90 -23.20 -25.19
C GLY A 345 -47.64 -24.07 -24.96
N SER A 346 -47.74 -25.23 -24.27
CA SER A 346 -48.88 -25.70 -23.45
C SER A 346 -48.53 -26.92 -22.56
N ALA A 347 -49.06 -26.95 -21.33
CA ALA A 347 -49.31 -28.12 -20.45
C ALA A 347 -48.08 -28.97 -20.00
N ALA A 348 -48.08 -29.81 -18.95
CA ALA A 348 -49.06 -30.34 -17.98
C ALA A 348 -48.29 -30.89 -16.74
N ASP A 349 -48.83 -31.18 -15.54
CA ASP A 349 -50.06 -30.81 -14.79
C ASP A 349 -49.93 -31.39 -13.34
N ALA A 350 -50.85 -31.04 -12.41
CA ALA A 350 -50.99 -31.48 -11.00
C ALA A 350 -49.93 -30.95 -9.98
N SER A 351 -50.24 -30.44 -8.77
CA SER A 351 -51.38 -30.57 -7.82
C SER A 351 -51.36 -31.87 -6.99
N THR A 352 -51.73 -31.92 -5.71
CA THR A 352 -52.20 -30.89 -4.74
C THR A 352 -51.05 -30.53 -3.73
N ASP A 353 -51.18 -29.95 -2.52
CA ASP A 353 -52.30 -29.56 -1.63
C ASP A 353 -51.87 -28.47 -0.59
N ALA A 354 -52.78 -28.05 0.29
CA ALA A 354 -52.50 -27.27 1.53
C ALA A 354 -53.09 -27.96 2.79
N PRO A 355 -52.91 -27.43 4.02
CA PRO A 355 -53.83 -26.36 4.47
C PRO A 355 -53.18 -25.26 5.35
N GLU A 356 -53.99 -24.23 5.62
CA GLU A 356 -53.70 -23.02 6.38
C GLU A 356 -54.41 -23.04 7.75
N GLU A 357 -53.74 -22.59 8.82
CA GLU A 357 -54.40 -22.07 10.03
C GLU A 357 -53.64 -20.86 10.60
N GLN A 358 -54.38 -19.82 11.01
CA GLN A 358 -53.89 -18.70 11.82
C GLN A 358 -54.48 -18.76 13.27
N PRO A 359 -54.55 -17.69 14.09
CA PRO A 359 -53.57 -17.54 15.17
C PRO A 359 -54.20 -17.46 16.58
N THR A 360 -53.42 -17.79 17.61
CA THR A 360 -53.86 -17.65 19.02
C THR A 360 -53.07 -16.59 19.78
N SER A 361 -53.77 -15.54 20.23
CA SER A 361 -53.25 -14.52 21.15
C SER A 361 -53.57 -14.86 22.61
N SER A 362 -52.64 -14.62 23.56
CA SER A 362 -52.96 -14.49 25.00
C SER A 362 -51.83 -13.89 25.86
N ALA A 363 -52.06 -12.65 26.31
CA ALA A 363 -51.64 -12.04 27.59
C ALA A 363 -50.14 -11.77 27.90
N PRO A 364 -49.84 -10.75 28.76
CA PRO A 364 -48.46 -10.30 29.04
C PRO A 364 -47.90 -10.76 30.40
N VAL A 365 -46.57 -10.73 30.55
CA VAL A 365 -45.88 -10.88 31.85
C VAL A 365 -45.59 -9.51 32.46
N HIS A 366 -46.21 -9.19 33.59
CA HIS A 366 -45.77 -8.13 34.47
C HIS A 366 -44.60 -8.62 35.34
N THR A 367 -43.47 -7.92 35.31
CA THR A 367 -42.39 -8.06 36.31
C THR A 367 -42.28 -6.74 37.09
N THR A 368 -42.32 -6.81 38.42
CA THR A 368 -42.45 -5.62 39.28
C THR A 368 -41.10 -4.99 39.61
N THR A 369 -40.97 -3.68 39.40
CA THR A 369 -39.83 -2.87 39.83
C THR A 369 -39.63 -2.97 41.34
N THR A 370 -38.41 -3.29 41.79
CA THR A 370 -37.99 -3.11 43.20
C THR A 370 -36.87 -2.08 43.26
N THR A 371 -37.23 -0.82 43.48
CA THR A 371 -36.26 0.27 43.68
C THR A 371 -35.67 0.18 45.08
N VAL A 372 -34.38 -0.12 45.21
CA VAL A 372 -33.67 -0.03 46.49
C VAL A 372 -33.26 1.43 46.72
N ALA A 373 -33.85 2.06 47.74
CA ALA A 373 -33.53 3.43 48.12
C ALA A 373 -32.25 3.51 48.96
N ALA A 374 -31.42 4.53 48.72
CA ALA A 374 -30.21 4.78 49.49
C ALA A 374 -30.53 5.36 50.90
N PRO A 375 -29.75 5.01 51.94
CA PRO A 375 -29.84 5.65 53.26
C PRO A 375 -29.23 7.07 53.23
N PRO A 376 -29.72 8.01 54.07
CA PRO A 376 -29.16 9.36 54.16
C PRO A 376 -27.78 9.38 54.81
N GLY A 377 -26.93 10.31 54.37
CA GLY A 377 -25.53 10.42 54.82
C GLY A 377 -25.35 11.01 56.22
N LYS A 378 -24.08 11.06 56.64
CA LYS A 378 -23.61 11.84 57.81
C LYS A 378 -22.51 12.79 57.36
N CYS A 379 -22.66 14.07 57.67
CA CYS A 379 -21.53 15.00 57.70
C CYS A 379 -20.71 14.76 58.98
N HIS A 380 -19.39 14.87 58.88
CA HIS A 380 -18.45 15.35 59.89
C HIS A 380 -17.26 15.98 59.16
#